data_AF-A0A0S8AK86-F1
#
_entry.id   AF-A0A0S8AK86-F1
#
_cell.length_a   1.000
_cell.length_b   1.000
_cell.length_c   1.000
_cell.angle_alpha   90.00
_cell.angle_beta   90.00
_cell.angle_gamma   90.00
#
_symmetry.space_group_name_H-M   'P 1'
#
loop_
_entity.id
_entity.type
_entity.pdbx_description
1 polymer ?
#
loop_
_entity_poly.entity_id
_entity_poly.type
_entity_poly.pdbx_seq_one_letter_code
_entity_poly.pdbx_strand_id
1 'polypeptide(L)'
;MHFPDNITRLCGKKRFSFACHPKVPCFTECCRELELALTPYDVLLLRQELQMGSSQFFERYVVVEQEENDVFPRLYLGMVDDGRASCPFISRSGCKVYRSRPAACRAYPVGRGAMLDANGNRREMYVLVREEHCRGFSEPQSQNVAEWFENQGLIAYNAINDEVLSLLQHEKLSQGVSLRQEDRDTFILALYKMDEFRKIVSSPAFCDKDMLSAEEKESVLADDLSLLRFGIRWLQEVLFTEKL
;
A
#
# COMPACT_ATOMS: atom_id res chain seq x y z
N MET A 1 5.54 -24.06 1.42
CA MET A 1 5.51 -22.96 0.44
C MET A 1 6.75 -23.11 -0.42
N HIS A 2 6.58 -23.46 -1.70
CA HIS A 2 7.67 -23.49 -2.66
C HIS A 2 7.72 -22.11 -3.32
N PHE A 3 8.83 -21.41 -3.17
CA PHE A 3 9.03 -20.14 -3.85
C PHE A 3 9.58 -20.41 -5.26
N PRO A 4 9.26 -19.55 -6.24
CA PRO A 4 9.95 -19.54 -7.53
C PRO A 4 11.47 -19.44 -7.35
N ASP A 5 12.25 -19.95 -8.31
CA ASP A 5 13.72 -20.01 -8.23
C ASP A 5 14.39 -18.64 -8.04
N ASN A 6 13.75 -17.56 -8.52
CA ASN A 6 14.22 -16.20 -8.37
C ASN A 6 13.90 -15.56 -7.00
N ILE A 7 13.26 -16.30 -6.08
CA ILE A 7 12.85 -15.80 -4.76
C ILE A 7 13.52 -16.63 -3.66
N THR A 8 14.29 -15.96 -2.81
CA THR A 8 14.96 -16.62 -1.67
C THR A 8 14.50 -16.02 -0.35
N ARG A 9 14.13 -16.87 0.62
CA ARG A 9 13.77 -16.40 1.97
C ARG A 9 14.97 -15.77 2.68
N LEU A 10 14.74 -14.62 3.32
CA LEU A 10 15.67 -13.96 4.22
C LEU A 10 15.25 -14.21 5.67
N CYS A 11 16.19 -14.67 6.49
CA CYS A 11 15.96 -14.98 7.90
C CYS A 11 16.98 -14.25 8.79
N GLY A 12 16.52 -13.78 9.94
CA GLY A 12 17.37 -13.14 10.95
C GLY A 12 18.17 -11.96 10.40
N LYS A 13 19.46 -11.89 10.75
CA LYS A 13 20.39 -10.82 10.31
C LYS A 13 21.14 -11.17 9.02
N LYS A 14 20.60 -12.08 8.18
CA LYS A 14 21.22 -12.44 6.90
C LYS A 14 21.40 -11.17 6.06
N ARG A 15 22.63 -10.95 5.59
CA ARG A 15 22.98 -9.80 4.77
C ARG A 15 22.85 -10.15 3.29
N PHE A 16 22.58 -9.13 2.48
CA PHE A 16 22.59 -9.20 1.02
C PHE A 16 23.28 -7.95 0.48
N SER A 17 23.89 -8.07 -0.70
CA SER A 17 24.50 -6.94 -1.40
C SER A 17 23.52 -6.39 -2.43
N PHE A 18 23.24 -5.09 -2.36
CA PHE A 18 22.38 -4.43 -3.33
C PHE A 18 22.53 -2.90 -3.29
N ALA A 19 22.62 -2.29 -4.46
CA ALA A 19 22.31 -0.87 -4.63
C ALA A 19 21.67 -0.61 -6.00
N CYS A 20 20.77 0.38 -6.06
CA CYS A 20 20.18 0.86 -7.31
C CYS A 20 20.43 2.36 -7.43
N HIS A 21 21.07 2.78 -8.52
CA HIS A 21 21.40 4.18 -8.80
C HIS A 21 21.58 4.40 -10.31
N PRO A 22 21.59 5.66 -10.80
CA PRO A 22 21.69 5.95 -12.25
C PRO A 22 22.89 5.38 -13.01
N LYS A 23 23.87 4.81 -12.31
CA LYS A 23 25.08 4.24 -12.93
C LYS A 23 25.00 2.72 -13.11
N VAL A 24 24.02 2.02 -12.52
CA VAL A 24 23.82 0.60 -12.81
C VAL A 24 23.19 0.46 -14.20
N PRO A 25 23.62 -0.51 -15.03
CA PRO A 25 23.15 -0.61 -16.42
C PRO A 25 21.63 -0.84 -16.56
N CYS A 26 21.00 -1.45 -15.55
CA CYS A 26 19.57 -1.74 -15.54
C CYS A 26 18.71 -0.61 -14.93
N PHE A 27 19.27 0.59 -14.71
CA PHE A 27 18.55 1.69 -14.08
C PHE A 27 17.25 1.98 -14.86
N THR A 28 16.13 2.06 -14.13
CA THR A 28 14.75 2.22 -14.65
C THR A 28 14.09 0.99 -15.28
N GLU A 29 14.79 -0.14 -15.43
CA GLU A 29 14.22 -1.31 -16.10
C GLU A 29 13.11 -1.97 -15.26
N CYS A 30 13.26 -2.00 -13.94
CA CYS A 30 12.22 -2.47 -13.01
C CYS A 30 10.96 -1.59 -12.95
N CYS A 31 10.87 -0.51 -13.74
CA CYS A 31 9.71 0.38 -13.80
C CYS A 31 8.83 0.10 -15.03
N ARG A 32 8.88 -1.14 -15.55
CA ARG A 32 8.16 -1.63 -16.73
C ARG A 32 7.46 -2.93 -16.36
N GLU A 33 6.34 -3.22 -17.01
CA GLU A 33 5.60 -4.48 -16.85
C GLU A 33 5.26 -4.82 -15.38
N LEU A 34 5.01 -3.79 -14.58
CA LEU A 34 4.69 -3.93 -13.17
C LEU A 34 3.22 -4.25 -12.96
N GLU A 35 2.97 -5.28 -12.14
CA GLU A 35 1.69 -5.46 -11.46
C GLU A 35 1.80 -4.83 -10.05
N LEU A 36 1.60 -3.52 -9.97
CA LEU A 36 1.88 -2.75 -8.75
C LEU A 36 0.61 -2.41 -7.97
N ALA A 37 0.28 -3.26 -7.00
CA ALA A 37 -0.79 -2.95 -6.03
C ALA A 37 -0.42 -1.73 -5.18
N LEU A 38 -1.35 -0.79 -5.04
CA LEU A 38 -1.22 0.44 -4.28
C LEU A 38 -1.93 0.29 -2.93
N THR A 39 -1.19 0.53 -1.84
CA THR A 39 -1.80 0.62 -0.52
C THR A 39 -2.48 1.98 -0.34
N PRO A 40 -3.39 2.13 0.64
CA PRO A 40 -4.00 3.43 0.95
C PRO A 40 -2.95 4.52 1.22
N TYR A 41 -1.86 4.16 1.89
CA TYR A 41 -0.78 5.08 2.21
C TYR A 41 0.05 5.45 0.97
N ASP A 42 0.23 4.53 0.02
CA ASP A 42 0.87 4.84 -1.26
C ASP A 42 0.05 5.89 -2.04
N VAL A 43 -1.27 5.71 -2.12
CA VAL A 43 -2.17 6.65 -2.79
C VAL A 43 -2.16 8.01 -2.12
N LEU A 44 -2.18 8.07 -0.78
CA LEU A 44 -2.07 9.32 -0.02
C LEU A 44 -0.79 10.09 -0.40
N LEU A 45 0.37 9.43 -0.34
CA LEU A 45 1.65 10.10 -0.57
C LEU A 45 1.87 10.48 -2.04
N LEU A 46 1.43 9.64 -2.98
CA LEU A 46 1.48 9.95 -4.41
C LEU A 46 0.61 11.16 -4.74
N ARG A 47 -0.61 11.22 -4.20
CA ARG A 47 -1.52 12.37 -4.39
C ARG A 47 -0.91 13.66 -3.87
N GLN A 48 -0.29 13.63 -2.69
CA GLN A 48 0.36 14.80 -2.12
C GLN A 48 1.57 15.27 -2.96
N GLU A 49 2.44 14.35 -3.41
CA GLU A 49 3.59 14.71 -4.27
C GLU A 49 3.14 15.25 -5.63
N LEU A 50 2.03 14.73 -6.18
CA LEU A 50 1.45 15.18 -7.45
C LEU A 50 0.51 16.39 -7.32
N GLN A 51 0.21 16.82 -6.09
CA GLN A 51 -0.76 17.87 -5.78
C GLN A 51 -2.13 17.62 -6.45
N MET A 52 -2.63 16.40 -6.28
CA MET A 52 -3.79 15.89 -7.01
C MET A 52 -4.91 15.43 -6.07
N GLY A 53 -6.15 15.84 -6.38
CA GLY A 53 -7.34 15.36 -5.67
C GLY A 53 -7.60 13.86 -5.91
N SER A 54 -8.34 13.20 -5.01
CA SER A 54 -8.55 11.74 -5.06
C SER A 54 -9.21 11.30 -6.36
N SER A 55 -10.31 11.95 -6.75
CA SER A 55 -11.02 11.61 -7.99
C SER A 55 -10.13 11.69 -9.22
N GLN A 56 -9.34 12.77 -9.36
CA GLN A 56 -8.43 12.94 -10.50
C GLN A 56 -7.30 11.90 -10.49
N PHE A 57 -6.76 11.58 -9.32
CA PHE A 57 -5.74 10.54 -9.18
C PHE A 57 -6.28 9.17 -9.57
N PHE A 58 -7.49 8.85 -9.09
CA PHE A 58 -8.17 7.59 -9.38
C PHE A 58 -8.39 7.40 -10.88
N GLU A 59 -8.99 8.40 -11.53
CA GLU A 59 -9.28 8.36 -12.96
C GLU A 59 -8.02 8.19 -13.81
N ARG A 60 -6.92 8.83 -13.40
CA ARG A 60 -5.70 8.88 -14.21
C ARG A 60 -4.74 7.71 -13.98
N TYR A 61 -4.68 7.18 -12.76
CA TYR A 61 -3.58 6.29 -12.35
C TYR A 61 -4.04 5.00 -11.70
N VAL A 62 -5.34 4.79 -11.43
CA VAL A 62 -5.79 3.60 -10.70
C VAL A 62 -6.60 2.69 -11.60
N VAL A 63 -6.22 1.42 -11.61
CA VAL A 63 -7.04 0.31 -12.11
C VAL A 63 -7.59 -0.44 -10.90
N VAL A 64 -8.90 -0.57 -10.80
CA VAL A 64 -9.55 -1.35 -9.73
C VAL A 64 -9.85 -2.74 -10.26
N GLU A 65 -9.37 -3.75 -9.56
CA GLU A 65 -9.65 -5.14 -9.85
C GLU A 65 -10.39 -5.78 -8.67
N GLN A 66 -11.33 -6.65 -9.01
CA GLN A 66 -12.17 -7.36 -8.05
C GLN A 66 -12.47 -8.74 -8.64
N GLU A 67 -11.70 -9.74 -8.24
CA GLU A 67 -11.99 -11.13 -8.61
C GLU A 67 -13.13 -11.71 -7.77
N GLU A 68 -13.70 -12.84 -8.22
CA GLU A 68 -14.83 -13.50 -7.55
C GLU A 68 -14.51 -13.90 -6.09
N ASN A 69 -13.26 -14.29 -5.83
CA ASN A 69 -12.80 -14.72 -4.51
C ASN A 69 -12.21 -13.58 -3.66
N ASP A 70 -12.10 -12.36 -4.20
CA ASP A 70 -11.55 -11.24 -3.46
C ASP A 70 -12.59 -10.70 -2.47
N VAL A 71 -12.19 -10.61 -1.20
CA VAL A 71 -13.02 -9.97 -0.17
C VAL A 71 -13.06 -8.45 -0.40
N PHE A 72 -11.89 -7.85 -0.61
CA PHE A 72 -11.72 -6.42 -0.86
C PHE A 72 -11.18 -6.16 -2.27
N PRO A 73 -11.54 -5.03 -2.89
CA PRO A 73 -11.00 -4.66 -4.19
C PRO A 73 -9.51 -4.36 -4.09
N ARG A 74 -8.76 -4.77 -5.11
CA ARG A 74 -7.34 -4.46 -5.29
C ARG A 74 -7.21 -3.25 -6.20
N LEU A 75 -6.34 -2.32 -5.82
CA LEU A 75 -6.06 -1.13 -6.60
C LEU A 75 -4.65 -1.24 -7.14
N TYR A 76 -4.51 -1.14 -8.45
CA TYR A 76 -3.24 -1.22 -9.14
C TYR A 76 -2.88 0.12 -9.79
N LEU A 77 -1.59 0.41 -9.88
CA LEU A 77 -1.11 1.52 -10.68
C LEU A 77 -1.32 1.21 -12.18
N GLY A 78 -2.08 2.05 -12.87
CA GLY A 78 -2.28 1.97 -14.30
C GLY A 78 -0.97 2.21 -15.06
N MET A 79 -0.51 1.19 -15.76
CA MET A 79 0.69 1.24 -16.60
C MET A 79 0.37 1.87 -17.96
N VAL A 80 1.34 2.58 -18.53
CA VAL A 80 1.19 3.23 -19.84
C VAL A 80 1.30 2.19 -20.95
N ASP A 81 0.34 2.20 -21.87
CA ASP A 81 0.37 1.39 -23.10
C ASP A 81 1.32 2.00 -24.15
N ASP A 82 2.63 1.94 -23.87
CA ASP A 82 3.70 2.40 -24.76
C ASP A 82 4.48 1.23 -25.39
N GLY A 83 3.88 0.03 -25.41
CA GLY A 83 4.52 -1.21 -25.83
C GLY A 83 5.54 -1.79 -24.84
N ARG A 84 5.76 -1.12 -23.70
CA ARG A 84 6.62 -1.60 -22.60
C ARG A 84 5.92 -1.59 -21.23
N ALA A 85 4.60 -1.37 -21.21
CA ALA A 85 3.78 -1.30 -19.99
C ALA A 85 4.46 -0.45 -18.91
N SER A 86 4.70 0.81 -19.22
CA SER A 86 5.64 1.64 -18.48
C SER A 86 5.03 2.33 -17.28
N CYS A 87 5.76 2.43 -16.17
CA CYS A 87 5.28 3.19 -15.01
C CYS A 87 5.04 4.65 -15.41
N PRO A 88 3.87 5.25 -15.16
CA PRO A 88 3.56 6.62 -15.58
C PRO A 88 4.49 7.68 -14.96
N PHE A 89 5.16 7.32 -13.87
CA PHE A 89 6.10 8.18 -13.17
C PHE A 89 7.56 8.03 -13.63
N ILE A 90 7.86 7.09 -14.53
CA ILE A 90 9.25 6.91 -15.00
C ILE A 90 9.65 8.00 -16.00
N SER A 91 10.94 8.34 -16.01
CA SER A 91 11.57 9.24 -16.98
C SER A 91 13.01 8.79 -17.23
N ARG A 92 13.70 9.43 -18.19
CA ARG A 92 15.12 9.15 -18.45
C ARG A 92 16.02 9.42 -17.24
N SER A 93 15.62 10.33 -16.35
CA SER A 93 16.34 10.66 -15.11
C SER A 93 15.91 9.81 -13.91
N GLY A 94 15.02 8.83 -14.10
CA GLY A 94 14.47 7.99 -13.02
C GLY A 94 13.03 8.34 -12.67
N CYS A 95 12.57 7.85 -11.52
CA CYS A 95 11.20 8.03 -11.05
C CYS A 95 10.95 9.49 -10.64
N LYS A 96 9.93 10.12 -11.24
CA LYS A 96 9.51 11.51 -10.95
C LYS A 96 8.95 11.67 -9.54
N VAL A 97 8.39 10.60 -8.96
CA VAL A 97 7.85 10.54 -7.60
C VAL A 97 8.76 9.74 -6.67
N TYR A 98 10.08 9.82 -6.86
CA TYR A 98 11.02 8.96 -6.13
C TYR A 98 10.84 9.09 -4.61
N ARG A 99 10.50 10.28 -4.11
CA ARG A 99 10.33 10.55 -2.67
C ARG A 99 9.04 10.01 -2.09
N SER A 100 7.99 9.80 -2.89
CA SER A 100 6.74 9.14 -2.49
C SER A 100 6.45 7.86 -3.26
N ARG A 101 7.48 7.21 -3.83
CA ARG A 101 7.31 5.95 -4.57
C ARG A 101 6.65 4.89 -3.67
N PRO A 102 5.77 4.02 -4.23
CA PRO A 102 5.02 3.04 -3.44
C PRO A 102 5.89 2.10 -2.60
N ALA A 103 5.31 1.55 -1.53
CA ALA A 103 5.97 0.66 -0.58
C ALA A 103 6.67 -0.52 -1.28
N ALA A 104 6.00 -1.16 -2.25
CA ALA A 104 6.57 -2.27 -3.01
C ALA A 104 7.81 -1.85 -3.82
N CYS A 105 7.78 -0.67 -4.47
CA CYS A 105 8.95 -0.13 -5.18
C CYS A 105 10.11 0.25 -4.25
N ARG A 106 9.83 0.64 -3.01
CA ARG A 106 10.86 0.87 -1.96
C ARG A 106 11.44 -0.42 -1.44
N ALA A 107 10.59 -1.42 -1.27
CA ALA A 107 10.96 -2.69 -0.68
C ALA A 107 11.91 -3.45 -1.61
N TYR A 108 11.65 -3.42 -2.93
CA TYR A 108 12.50 -4.07 -3.93
C TYR A 108 14.00 -3.80 -3.70
N PRO A 109 14.85 -4.86 -3.60
CA PRO A 109 14.57 -6.24 -3.98
C PRO A 109 14.02 -7.11 -2.84
N VAL A 110 13.78 -6.53 -1.67
CA VAL A 110 13.27 -7.25 -0.50
C VAL A 110 11.75 -7.21 -0.50
N GLY A 111 11.10 -8.36 -0.61
CA GLY A 111 9.66 -8.50 -0.38
C GLY A 111 9.36 -8.70 1.11
N ARG A 112 8.25 -8.13 1.59
CA ARG A 112 7.68 -8.38 2.92
C ARG A 112 6.32 -9.06 2.76
N GLY A 113 6.14 -10.20 3.41
CA GLY A 113 4.82 -10.78 3.67
C GLY A 113 4.47 -10.59 5.14
N ALA A 114 3.29 -10.06 5.42
CA ALA A 114 2.77 -9.88 6.78
C ALA A 114 1.40 -10.54 6.91
N MET A 115 1.15 -11.17 8.05
CA MET A 115 -0.13 -11.81 8.37
C MET A 115 -0.40 -11.75 9.86
N LEU A 116 -1.66 -11.82 10.25
CA LEU A 116 -2.08 -12.03 11.64
C LEU A 116 -2.22 -13.53 11.88
N ASP A 117 -1.78 -13.97 13.05
CA ASP A 117 -2.08 -15.32 13.52
C ASP A 117 -3.41 -15.39 14.28
N ALA A 118 -3.79 -16.60 14.70
CA ALA A 118 -5.07 -16.84 15.39
C ALA A 118 -5.24 -16.06 16.70
N ASN A 119 -4.15 -15.55 17.28
CA ASN A 119 -4.18 -14.73 18.49
C ASN A 119 -4.09 -13.22 18.16
N GLY A 120 -4.20 -12.85 16.89
CA GLY A 120 -4.03 -11.47 16.41
C GLY A 120 -2.58 -10.99 16.41
N ASN A 121 -1.59 -11.85 16.66
CA ASN A 121 -0.19 -11.44 16.63
C ASN A 121 0.30 -11.39 15.18
N ARG A 122 1.00 -10.30 14.83
CA ARG A 122 1.59 -10.16 13.50
C ARG A 122 2.79 -11.09 13.34
N ARG A 123 2.78 -11.86 12.25
CA ARG A 123 3.92 -12.63 11.75
C ARG A 123 4.38 -12.04 10.43
N GLU A 124 5.69 -11.98 10.27
CA GLU A 124 6.31 -11.43 9.07
C GLU A 124 7.30 -12.42 8.47
N MET A 125 7.41 -12.37 7.16
CA MET A 125 8.46 -13.04 6.40
C MET A 125 9.06 -12.08 5.39
N TYR A 126 10.35 -12.25 5.14
CA TYR A 126 11.05 -11.48 4.13
C TYR A 126 11.63 -12.41 3.07
N VAL A 127 11.61 -11.93 1.84
CA VAL A 127 12.20 -12.62 0.70
C VAL A 127 13.08 -11.66 -0.07
N LEU A 128 14.03 -12.20 -0.80
CA LEU A 128 14.86 -11.48 -1.74
C LEU A 128 14.47 -11.92 -3.15
N VAL A 129 14.02 -10.97 -3.97
CA VAL A 129 13.63 -11.19 -5.37
C VAL A 129 14.82 -10.86 -6.27
N ARG A 130 15.19 -11.78 -7.16
CA ARG A 130 16.33 -11.65 -8.07
C ARG A 130 15.88 -11.77 -9.52
N GLU A 131 15.57 -10.64 -10.14
CA GLU A 131 15.20 -10.60 -11.55
C GLU A 131 16.45 -10.61 -12.45
N GLU A 132 16.37 -11.28 -13.60
CA GLU A 132 17.51 -11.48 -14.51
C GLU A 132 18.11 -10.15 -14.99
N HIS A 133 17.25 -9.16 -15.25
CA HIS A 133 17.67 -7.83 -15.69
C HIS A 133 18.41 -7.06 -14.58
N CYS A 134 18.22 -7.41 -13.30
CA CYS A 134 18.63 -6.59 -12.18
C CYS A 134 20.13 -6.74 -11.87
N ARG A 135 20.90 -5.69 -12.18
CA ARG A 135 22.35 -5.61 -11.91
C ARG A 135 22.70 -4.99 -10.56
N GLY A 136 21.71 -4.56 -9.78
CA GLY A 136 21.95 -3.96 -8.47
C GLY A 136 22.60 -4.91 -7.45
N PHE A 137 22.48 -6.23 -7.65
CA PHE A 137 23.12 -7.24 -6.81
C PHE A 137 24.64 -7.36 -6.97
N SER A 138 25.21 -6.77 -8.01
CA SER A 138 26.66 -6.73 -8.24
C SER A 138 27.34 -5.58 -7.49
N GLU A 139 26.57 -4.67 -6.90
CA GLU A 139 27.07 -3.55 -6.13
C GLU A 139 27.58 -3.99 -4.74
N PRO A 140 28.64 -3.36 -4.19
CA PRO A 140 29.32 -3.83 -2.98
C PRO A 140 28.56 -3.53 -1.66
N GLN A 141 27.52 -2.69 -1.68
CA GLN A 141 26.78 -2.26 -0.50
C GLN A 141 26.05 -3.45 0.12
N SER A 142 26.53 -3.89 1.28
CA SER A 142 25.94 -4.98 2.04
C SER A 142 25.03 -4.41 3.13
N GLN A 143 23.81 -4.92 3.25
CA GLN A 143 22.88 -4.60 4.34
C GLN A 143 22.02 -5.80 4.76
N ASN A 144 21.43 -5.74 5.93
CA ASN A 144 20.33 -6.63 6.33
C ASN A 144 18.95 -5.99 6.05
N VAL A 145 17.86 -6.73 6.29
CA VAL A 145 16.49 -6.25 6.01
C VAL A 145 16.13 -5.00 6.81
N ALA A 146 16.49 -4.93 8.10
CA ALA A 146 16.16 -3.78 8.95
C ALA A 146 16.88 -2.51 8.47
N GLU A 147 18.19 -2.63 8.20
CA GLU A 147 19.01 -1.55 7.62
C GLU A 147 18.43 -1.10 6.26
N TRP A 148 18.03 -2.04 5.40
CA TRP A 148 17.42 -1.74 4.11
C TRP A 148 16.11 -0.95 4.29
N PHE A 149 15.22 -1.42 5.15
CA PHE A 149 13.90 -0.81 5.34
C PHE A 149 13.99 0.58 5.96
N GLU A 150 14.90 0.78 6.89
CA GLU A 150 15.20 2.12 7.43
C GLU A 150 15.70 3.05 6.32
N ASN A 151 16.71 2.61 5.56
CA ASN A 151 17.29 3.41 4.46
C ASN A 151 16.28 3.72 3.34
N GLN A 152 15.31 2.84 3.08
CA GLN A 152 14.27 3.04 2.08
C GLN A 152 13.04 3.80 2.61
N GLY A 153 13.02 4.13 3.91
CA GLY A 153 11.92 4.86 4.56
C GLY A 153 10.66 4.02 4.79
N LEU A 154 10.78 2.69 4.84
CA LEU A 154 9.65 1.76 4.93
C LEU A 154 9.03 1.65 6.33
N ILE A 155 9.65 2.20 7.36
CA ILE A 155 9.13 2.15 8.73
C ILE A 155 7.73 2.76 8.80
N ALA A 156 7.56 3.97 8.25
CA ALA A 156 6.26 4.65 8.24
C ALA A 156 5.22 3.93 7.36
N TYR A 157 5.65 3.44 6.18
CA TYR A 157 4.77 2.69 5.29
C TYR A 157 4.25 1.41 5.93
N ASN A 158 5.15 0.62 6.53
CA ASN A 158 4.78 -0.63 7.19
C ASN A 158 3.87 -0.39 8.39
N ALA A 159 4.09 0.68 9.17
CA ALA A 159 3.20 1.00 10.30
C ALA A 159 1.75 1.19 9.84
N ILE A 160 1.51 1.99 8.79
CA ILE A 160 0.15 2.23 8.28
C ILE A 160 -0.39 1.00 7.55
N ASN A 161 0.44 0.30 6.78
CA ASN A 161 0.02 -0.93 6.10
C ASN A 161 -0.36 -2.04 7.12
N ASP A 162 0.27 -2.07 8.29
CA ASP A 162 -0.08 -2.99 9.36
C ASP A 162 -1.40 -2.62 10.06
N GLU A 163 -1.73 -1.32 10.16
CA GLU A 163 -3.06 -0.87 10.59
C GLU A 163 -4.13 -1.36 9.59
N VAL A 164 -3.89 -1.22 8.27
CA VAL A 164 -4.78 -1.74 7.22
C VAL A 164 -4.87 -3.27 7.26
N LEU A 165 -3.77 -3.98 7.57
CA LEU A 165 -3.76 -5.45 7.67
C LEU A 165 -4.78 -5.97 8.69
N SER A 166 -4.99 -5.23 9.79
CA SER A 166 -5.98 -5.58 10.82
C SER A 166 -7.43 -5.53 10.33
N LEU A 167 -7.69 -4.70 9.31
CA LEU A 167 -8.97 -4.69 8.60
C LEU A 167 -9.04 -5.83 7.59
N LEU A 168 -7.99 -6.01 6.78
CA LEU A 168 -7.97 -7.00 5.70
C LEU A 168 -7.96 -8.46 6.18
N GLN A 169 -7.43 -8.73 7.37
CA GLN A 169 -7.37 -10.06 7.98
C GLN A 169 -8.21 -10.15 9.26
N HIS A 170 -9.29 -9.36 9.32
CA HIS A 170 -10.20 -9.38 10.45
C HIS A 170 -10.80 -10.78 10.66
N GLU A 171 -10.94 -11.22 11.92
CA GLU A 171 -11.36 -12.59 12.25
C GLU A 171 -12.74 -12.96 11.67
N LYS A 172 -13.66 -12.00 11.55
CA LYS A 172 -14.98 -12.25 10.98
C LYS A 172 -14.93 -12.68 9.51
N LEU A 173 -13.89 -12.30 8.77
CA LEU A 173 -13.70 -12.73 7.39
C LEU A 173 -13.34 -14.22 7.32
N SER A 174 -12.51 -14.71 8.25
CA SER A 174 -12.18 -16.14 8.32
C SER A 174 -13.35 -16.98 8.84
N GLN A 175 -14.32 -16.36 9.52
CA GLN A 175 -15.59 -16.96 9.92
C GLN A 175 -16.65 -16.95 8.80
N GLY A 176 -16.33 -16.43 7.61
CA GLY A 176 -17.19 -16.50 6.42
C GLY A 176 -18.06 -15.27 6.17
N VAL A 177 -17.81 -14.15 6.86
CA VAL A 177 -18.47 -12.88 6.50
C VAL A 177 -18.05 -12.50 5.07
N SER A 178 -19.05 -12.28 4.22
CA SER A 178 -18.86 -11.78 2.86
C SER A 178 -19.25 -10.32 2.78
N LEU A 179 -18.51 -9.56 1.97
CA LEU A 179 -18.79 -8.15 1.74
C LEU A 179 -19.73 -8.00 0.54
N ARG A 180 -20.73 -7.11 0.67
CA ARG A 180 -21.59 -6.71 -0.44
C ARG A 180 -20.86 -5.67 -1.31
N GLN A 181 -21.40 -5.35 -2.48
CA GLN A 181 -20.79 -4.31 -3.33
C GLN A 181 -20.70 -2.95 -2.61
N GLU A 182 -21.74 -2.57 -1.88
CA GLU A 182 -21.76 -1.33 -1.07
C GLU A 182 -20.61 -1.27 -0.05
N ASP A 183 -20.28 -2.42 0.55
CA ASP A 183 -19.23 -2.52 1.56
C ASP A 183 -17.83 -2.33 0.92
N ARG A 184 -17.65 -2.88 -0.30
CA ARG A 184 -16.44 -2.68 -1.12
C ARG A 184 -16.29 -1.23 -1.60
N ASP A 185 -17.39 -0.62 -2.05
CA ASP A 185 -17.40 0.78 -2.46
C ASP A 185 -17.08 1.70 -1.27
N THR A 186 -17.59 1.36 -0.08
CA THR A 186 -17.29 2.05 1.18
C THR A 186 -15.83 1.92 1.57
N PHE A 187 -15.22 0.74 1.38
CA PHE A 187 -13.79 0.53 1.56
C PHE A 187 -12.93 1.43 0.65
N ILE A 188 -13.25 1.47 -0.66
CA ILE A 188 -12.54 2.35 -1.61
C ILE A 188 -12.71 3.82 -1.21
N LEU A 189 -13.93 4.21 -0.87
CA LEU A 189 -14.26 5.57 -0.48
C LEU A 189 -13.43 6.02 0.72
N ALA A 190 -13.45 5.27 1.81
CA ALA A 190 -12.83 5.67 3.07
C ALA A 190 -11.30 5.63 3.03
N LEU A 191 -10.69 4.66 2.33
CA LEU A 191 -9.24 4.49 2.34
C LEU A 191 -8.51 5.17 1.17
N TYR A 192 -9.19 5.39 0.04
CA TYR A 192 -8.52 5.88 -1.16
C TYR A 192 -9.12 7.17 -1.73
N LYS A 193 -10.44 7.38 -1.60
CA LYS A 193 -11.12 8.60 -2.05
C LYS A 193 -11.26 9.62 -0.92
N MET A 194 -10.11 10.04 -0.39
CA MET A 194 -10.07 10.78 0.88
C MET A 194 -10.73 12.15 0.81
N ASP A 195 -10.75 12.84 -0.34
CA ASP A 195 -11.43 14.15 -0.44
C ASP A 195 -12.95 13.98 -0.31
N GLU A 196 -13.48 12.91 -0.89
CA GLU A 196 -14.88 12.52 -0.79
C GLU A 196 -15.22 12.05 0.62
N PHE A 197 -14.37 11.21 1.22
CA PHE A 197 -14.56 10.76 2.60
C PHE A 197 -14.49 11.92 3.60
N ARG A 198 -13.55 12.87 3.40
CA ARG A 198 -13.44 14.10 4.19
C ARG A 198 -14.75 14.89 4.20
N LYS A 199 -15.41 15.03 3.05
CA LYS A 199 -16.71 15.71 2.93
C LYS A 199 -17.80 14.99 3.73
N ILE A 200 -17.80 13.65 3.71
CA ILE A 200 -18.76 12.84 4.47
C ILE A 200 -18.55 13.02 5.97
N VAL A 201 -17.32 12.85 6.46
CA VAL A 201 -16.97 13.02 7.89
C VAL A 201 -17.23 14.46 8.35
N SER A 202 -17.07 15.44 7.45
CA SER A 202 -17.36 16.85 7.74
C SER A 202 -18.87 17.15 7.81
N SER A 203 -19.73 16.30 7.24
CA SER A 203 -21.17 16.56 7.18
C SER A 203 -21.85 16.49 8.57
N PRO A 204 -22.92 17.26 8.81
CA PRO A 204 -23.69 17.18 10.06
C PRO A 204 -24.29 15.78 10.31
N ALA A 205 -24.78 15.13 9.24
CA ALA A 205 -25.42 13.81 9.33
C ALA A 205 -24.47 12.69 9.79
N PHE A 206 -23.16 12.86 9.61
CA PHE A 206 -22.16 11.93 10.14
C PHE A 206 -21.96 12.10 11.66
N CYS A 207 -22.17 13.32 12.18
CA CYS A 207 -22.05 13.63 13.61
C CYS A 207 -23.24 13.10 14.42
N ASP A 208 -24.45 13.17 13.86
CA ASP A 208 -25.68 12.79 14.58
C ASP A 208 -25.77 11.29 14.90
N LYS A 209 -24.85 10.46 14.38
CA LYS A 209 -24.76 9.02 14.66
C LYS A 209 -23.77 8.66 15.78
N ASP A 210 -23.44 9.61 16.66
CA ASP A 210 -22.57 9.44 17.84
C ASP A 210 -21.16 8.89 17.54
N MET A 211 -20.63 9.07 16.33
CA MET A 211 -19.34 8.46 15.94
C MET A 211 -18.11 9.26 16.40
N LEU A 212 -18.22 10.58 16.60
CA LEU A 212 -17.09 11.45 16.96
C LEU A 212 -17.56 12.68 17.77
N SER A 213 -16.84 13.02 18.84
CA SER A 213 -16.93 14.33 19.48
C SER A 213 -16.39 15.45 18.58
N ALA A 214 -16.68 16.72 18.93
CA ALA A 214 -16.18 17.87 18.17
C ALA A 214 -14.64 17.94 18.11
N GLU A 215 -13.97 17.62 19.23
CA GLU A 215 -12.50 17.59 19.33
C GLU A 215 -11.92 16.46 18.49
N GLU A 216 -12.51 15.26 18.54
CA GLU A 216 -12.07 14.14 17.70
C GLU A 216 -12.27 14.45 16.21
N LYS A 217 -13.37 15.11 15.84
CA LYS A 217 -13.62 15.51 14.46
C LYS A 217 -12.57 16.50 13.95
N GLU A 218 -12.21 17.50 14.76
CA GLU A 218 -11.15 18.44 14.41
C GLU A 218 -9.82 17.72 14.19
N SER A 219 -9.46 16.81 15.12
CA SER A 219 -8.25 15.99 15.03
C SER A 219 -8.23 15.10 13.78
N VAL A 220 -9.33 14.39 13.50
CA VAL A 220 -9.46 13.52 12.31
C VAL A 220 -9.35 14.31 11.02
N LEU A 221 -9.87 15.54 10.99
CA LEU A 221 -9.87 16.38 9.80
C LEU A 221 -8.62 17.27 9.68
N ALA A 222 -7.70 17.25 10.65
CA ALA A 222 -6.51 18.10 10.65
C ALA A 222 -5.58 17.84 9.46
N ASP A 223 -5.42 16.58 9.08
CA ASP A 223 -4.57 16.17 7.97
C ASP A 223 -5.07 14.86 7.32
N ASP A 224 -4.47 14.47 6.21
CA ASP A 224 -4.86 13.27 5.47
C ASP A 224 -4.50 11.99 6.22
N LEU A 225 -3.35 11.91 6.89
CA LEU A 225 -2.95 10.71 7.61
C LEU A 225 -3.90 10.43 8.78
N SER A 226 -4.29 11.47 9.52
CA SER A 226 -5.29 11.39 10.58
C SER A 226 -6.64 10.90 10.04
N LEU A 227 -7.07 11.41 8.89
CA LEU A 227 -8.30 10.96 8.22
C LEU A 227 -8.20 9.50 7.75
N LEU A 228 -7.06 9.08 7.19
CA LEU A 228 -6.83 7.71 6.75
C LEU A 228 -6.92 6.73 7.93
N ARG A 229 -6.25 7.04 9.04
CA ARG A 229 -6.31 6.22 10.26
C ARG A 229 -7.73 6.12 10.81
N PHE A 230 -8.47 7.22 10.76
CA PHE A 230 -9.89 7.19 11.11
C PHE A 230 -10.68 6.29 10.15
N GLY A 231 -10.46 6.38 8.84
CA GLY A 231 -11.09 5.51 7.85
C GLY A 231 -10.86 4.02 8.12
N ILE A 232 -9.63 3.64 8.51
CA ILE A 232 -9.31 2.25 8.89
C ILE A 232 -10.15 1.80 10.09
N ARG A 233 -10.16 2.58 11.19
CA ARG A 233 -10.95 2.26 12.39
C ARG A 233 -12.44 2.25 12.12
N TRP A 234 -12.93 3.24 11.38
CA TRP A 234 -14.35 3.38 11.03
C TRP A 234 -14.84 2.21 10.18
N LEU A 235 -14.03 1.72 9.23
CA LEU A 235 -14.37 0.53 8.45
C LEU A 235 -14.42 -0.73 9.30
N GLN A 236 -13.57 -0.87 10.32
CA GLN A 236 -13.67 -2.02 11.24
C GLN A 236 -15.04 -2.06 11.91
N GLU A 237 -15.52 -0.92 12.39
CA GLU A 237 -16.85 -0.81 13.01
C GLU A 237 -17.96 -1.05 11.98
N VAL A 238 -17.92 -0.38 10.83
CA VAL A 238 -19.01 -0.44 9.83
C VAL A 238 -19.13 -1.82 9.18
N LEU A 239 -18.02 -2.51 8.96
CA LEU A 239 -18.01 -3.82 8.28
C LEU A 239 -18.17 -4.98 9.25
N PHE A 240 -17.72 -4.84 10.50
CA PHE A 240 -17.59 -5.97 11.42
C PHE A 240 -18.33 -5.80 12.75
N THR A 241 -18.87 -4.64 13.10
CA THR A 241 -19.77 -4.53 14.28
C THR A 241 -21.18 -4.93 13.87
N GLU A 242 -21.87 -5.73 14.70
CA GLU A 242 -23.20 -6.25 14.36
C GLU A 242 -24.16 -5.10 14.04
N LYS A 243 -24.67 -5.07 12.81
CA LYS A 243 -25.93 -4.38 12.52
C LYS A 243 -27.02 -5.21 13.20
N LEU A 244 -27.32 -4.87 14.46
CA LEU A 244 -28.51 -5.36 15.16
C LEU A 244 -29.77 -5.12 14.33
#